data_AF-A0A7X7C8F3-F1
#
_entry.id   AF-A0A7X7C8F3-F1
#
_cell.length_a   1.000
_cell.length_b   1.000
_cell.length_c   1.000
_cell.angle_alpha   90.00
_cell.angle_beta   90.00
_cell.angle_gamma   90.00
#
_symmetry.space_group_name_H-M   'P 1'
#
loop_
_entity.id
_entity.type
_entity.pdbx_description
1 polymer ?
#
loop_
_entity_poly.entity_id
_entity_poly.type
_entity_poly.pdbx_seq_one_letter_code
_entity_poly.pdbx_strand_id
1 'polypeptide(L)'
;VTRKEISAYAKERKIVFRQDKSNDTLKYSRNEIRHKLLPALAKINPSAAEMIWSLSMRLAADADALTDAAEKAFLVCVAPTADPLSVVIDKNSYKSFPEAVRIRILRAAFERIAGSKKDLSSDHLLKMDYIATSGSGSGSYRLPFSCKFVRTGDVLELFRAKTTHDR
;
A
#
# COMPACT_ATOMS: atom_id res chain seq x y z
N VAL A 1 -15.73 15.68 10.71
CA VAL A 1 -16.68 16.69 10.21
C VAL A 1 -17.66 16.04 9.23
N THR A 2 -18.95 16.06 9.54
CA THR A 2 -19.99 15.45 8.71
C THR A 2 -20.54 16.42 7.64
N ARG A 3 -21.20 15.89 6.59
CA ARG A 3 -21.88 16.75 5.58
C ARG A 3 -22.98 17.62 6.22
N LYS A 4 -23.64 17.11 7.26
CA LYS A 4 -24.66 17.86 8.02
C LYS A 4 -24.03 19.05 8.74
N GLU A 5 -22.91 18.86 9.42
CA GLU A 5 -22.14 19.94 10.05
C GLU A 5 -21.68 20.99 9.04
N ILE A 6 -21.13 20.58 7.90
CA ILE A 6 -20.68 21.51 6.84
C ILE A 6 -21.85 22.31 6.29
N SER A 7 -23.00 21.66 6.06
CA SER A 7 -24.20 22.32 5.54
C SER A 7 -24.78 23.30 6.58
N ALA A 8 -24.79 22.93 7.85
CA ALA A 8 -25.23 23.79 8.95
C ALA A 8 -24.32 25.02 9.07
N TYR A 9 -23.00 24.81 9.06
CA TYR A 9 -22.01 25.88 9.10
C TYR A 9 -22.12 26.84 7.91
N ALA A 10 -22.26 26.33 6.69
CA ALA A 10 -22.44 27.16 5.50
C ALA A 10 -23.74 27.99 5.58
N LYS A 11 -24.81 27.41 6.12
CA LYS A 11 -26.10 28.07 6.30
C LYS A 11 -26.03 29.16 7.37
N GLU A 12 -25.38 28.87 8.51
CA GLU A 12 -25.13 29.83 9.59
C GLU A 12 -24.29 31.02 9.11
N ARG A 13 -23.24 30.76 8.32
CA ARG A 13 -22.32 31.77 7.78
C ARG A 13 -22.81 32.42 6.49
N LYS A 14 -24.01 32.07 6.00
CA LYS A 14 -24.59 32.55 4.73
C LYS A 14 -23.64 32.41 3.53
N ILE A 15 -22.84 31.34 3.51
CA ILE A 15 -21.92 31.05 2.42
C ILE A 15 -22.73 30.52 1.24
N VAL A 16 -22.74 31.25 0.13
CA VAL A 16 -23.39 30.83 -1.11
C VAL A 16 -22.54 29.73 -1.76
N PHE A 17 -23.10 28.53 -1.92
CA PHE A 17 -22.45 27.43 -2.63
C PHE A 17 -23.33 26.94 -3.78
N ARG A 18 -22.72 26.52 -4.89
CA ARG A 18 -23.42 25.85 -5.99
C ARG A 18 -23.47 24.34 -5.75
N GLN A 19 -24.61 23.72 -6.00
CA GLN A 19 -24.72 22.27 -6.12
C GLN A 19 -24.31 21.84 -7.52
N ASP A 20 -23.16 21.18 -7.63
CA ASP A 20 -22.74 20.54 -8.87
C ASP A 20 -23.58 19.28 -9.12
N LYS A 21 -24.22 19.21 -10.29
CA LYS A 21 -25.06 18.08 -10.75
C LYS A 21 -24.28 16.75 -10.77
N SER A 22 -22.95 16.80 -10.93
CA SER A 22 -22.10 15.61 -10.88
C SER A 22 -22.18 14.87 -9.54
N ASN A 23 -22.51 15.57 -8.44
CA ASN A 23 -22.61 15.00 -7.10
C ASN A 23 -23.75 13.99 -6.93
N ASP A 24 -24.76 14.05 -7.79
CA ASP A 24 -25.94 13.17 -7.73
C ASP A 24 -25.84 12.00 -8.72
N THR A 25 -24.79 11.98 -9.55
CA THR A 25 -24.58 10.90 -10.52
C THR A 25 -24.02 9.65 -9.84
N LEU A 26 -24.56 8.47 -10.17
CA LEU A 26 -24.05 7.18 -9.68
C LEU A 26 -22.91 6.60 -10.53
N LYS A 27 -22.45 7.34 -11.54
CA LYS A 27 -21.40 6.91 -12.49
C LYS A 27 -20.06 6.59 -11.79
N TYR A 28 -19.79 7.22 -10.65
CA TYR A 28 -18.56 7.04 -9.89
C TYR A 28 -18.80 6.17 -8.66
N SER A 29 -17.95 5.17 -8.42
CA SER A 29 -18.06 4.24 -7.29
C SER A 29 -18.16 4.95 -5.94
N ARG A 30 -17.50 6.11 -5.78
CA ARG A 30 -17.62 6.94 -4.57
C ARG A 30 -19.04 7.43 -4.33
N ASN A 31 -19.76 7.82 -5.38
CA ASN A 31 -21.13 8.29 -5.29
C ASN A 31 -22.08 7.13 -5.01
N GLU A 32 -21.82 5.95 -5.57
CA GLU A 32 -22.55 4.74 -5.22
C GLU A 32 -22.39 4.35 -3.74
N ILE A 33 -21.15 4.38 -3.22
CA ILE A 33 -20.89 4.16 -1.78
C ILE A 33 -21.67 5.17 -0.93
N ARG A 34 -21.60 6.46 -1.31
CA ARG A 34 -22.25 7.54 -0.55
C ARG A 34 -23.77 7.48 -0.57
N HIS A 35 -24.37 7.21 -1.73
CA HIS A 35 -25.82 7.35 -1.93
C HIS A 35 -26.58 6.05 -1.74
N LYS A 36 -25.93 4.89 -1.91
CA LYS A 36 -26.57 3.58 -1.72
C LYS A 36 -26.04 2.84 -0.49
N LEU A 37 -24.72 2.59 -0.46
CA LEU A 37 -24.14 1.67 0.53
C LEU A 37 -24.20 2.23 1.97
N LEU A 38 -23.72 3.45 2.18
CA LEU A 38 -23.71 4.05 3.53
C LEU A 38 -25.11 4.23 4.11
N PRO A 39 -26.14 4.72 3.36
CA PRO A 39 -27.51 4.75 3.85
C PRO A 39 -28.08 3.36 4.16
N ALA A 40 -27.76 2.34 3.36
CA ALA A 40 -28.19 0.96 3.63
C ALA A 40 -27.58 0.42 4.92
N LEU A 41 -26.28 0.65 5.15
CA LEU A 41 -25.59 0.28 6.39
C LEU A 41 -26.14 1.02 7.61
N ALA A 42 -26.49 2.30 7.46
CA ALA A 42 -27.07 3.11 8.54
C ALA A 42 -28.42 2.58 9.05
N LYS A 43 -29.19 1.87 8.20
CA LYS A 43 -30.43 1.20 8.62
C LYS A 43 -30.18 0.01 9.55
N ILE A 44 -29.01 -0.64 9.43
CA ILE A 44 -28.60 -1.77 10.28
C ILE A 44 -27.95 -1.24 11.56
N ASN A 45 -27.05 -0.26 11.41
CA ASN A 45 -26.38 0.39 12.53
C ASN A 45 -26.21 1.90 12.22
N PRO A 46 -26.91 2.80 12.94
CA PRO A 46 -26.82 4.24 12.73
C PRO A 46 -25.40 4.81 12.85
N SER A 47 -24.54 4.17 13.65
CA SER A 47 -23.15 4.57 13.88
C SER A 47 -22.15 3.89 12.93
N ALA A 48 -22.60 3.17 11.89
CA ALA A 48 -21.72 2.45 10.98
C ALA A 48 -20.64 3.34 10.35
N ALA A 49 -21.00 4.54 9.91
CA ALA A 49 -20.05 5.47 9.30
C ALA A 49 -18.98 5.95 10.30
N GLU A 50 -19.36 6.23 11.53
CA GLU A 50 -18.45 6.64 12.61
C GLU A 50 -17.53 5.49 13.03
N MET A 51 -18.07 4.27 13.11
CA MET A 51 -17.30 3.07 13.43
C MET A 51 -16.26 2.76 12.35
N ILE A 52 -16.65 2.83 11.07
CA ILE A 52 -15.72 2.66 9.94
C ILE A 52 -14.63 3.73 9.99
N TRP A 53 -15.00 4.98 10.28
CA TRP A 53 -14.02 6.06 10.42
C TRP A 53 -13.06 5.80 11.60
N SER A 54 -13.56 5.46 12.78
CA SER A 54 -12.73 5.14 13.94
C SER A 54 -11.80 3.95 13.68
N LEU A 55 -12.30 2.89 13.04
CA LEU A 55 -11.50 1.75 12.61
C LEU A 55 -10.41 2.18 11.64
N SER A 56 -10.73 3.03 10.65
CA SER A 56 -9.75 3.53 9.70
C SER A 56 -8.63 4.33 10.37
N MET A 57 -8.94 5.11 11.40
CA MET A 57 -7.94 5.86 12.17
C MET A 57 -7.01 4.93 12.96
N ARG A 58 -7.55 3.87 13.57
CA ARG A 58 -6.76 2.87 14.29
C ARG A 58 -5.84 2.10 13.33
N LEU A 59 -6.40 1.65 12.21
CA LEU A 59 -5.63 0.95 11.18
C LEU A 59 -4.55 1.82 10.53
N ALA A 60 -4.78 3.14 10.44
CA ALA A 60 -3.74 4.06 9.99
C ALA A 60 -2.57 4.11 10.98
N ALA A 61 -2.86 4.26 12.27
CA ALA A 61 -1.82 4.23 13.31
C ALA A 61 -1.07 2.89 13.35
N ASP A 62 -1.78 1.77 13.21
CA ASP A 62 -1.16 0.44 13.12
C ASP A 62 -0.27 0.33 11.87
N ALA A 63 -0.72 0.88 10.74
CA ALA A 63 0.05 0.88 9.50
C ALA A 63 1.32 1.72 9.60
N ASP A 64 1.28 2.87 10.29
CA ASP A 64 2.44 3.72 10.54
C ASP A 64 3.46 2.98 11.41
N ALA A 65 3.02 2.37 12.52
CA ALA A 65 3.90 1.58 13.40
C ALA A 65 4.55 0.40 12.66
N LEU A 66 3.80 -0.29 11.80
CA LEU A 66 4.35 -1.37 10.96
C LEU A 66 5.31 -0.85 9.88
N THR A 67 5.12 0.37 9.41
CA THR A 67 6.04 1.02 8.46
C THR A 67 7.36 1.36 9.15
N ASP A 68 7.32 1.96 10.33
CA ASP A 68 8.51 2.23 11.14
C ASP A 68 9.28 0.94 11.48
N ALA A 69 8.56 -0.13 11.83
CA ALA A 69 9.17 -1.43 12.08
C ALA A 69 9.84 -2.00 10.82
N ALA A 70 9.22 -1.82 9.65
CA ALA A 70 9.77 -2.25 8.38
C ALA A 70 10.99 -1.45 7.95
N GLU A 71 11.03 -0.15 8.20
CA GLU A 71 12.22 0.68 7.92
C GLU A 71 13.43 0.24 8.76
N LYS A 72 13.22 -0.01 10.06
CA LYS A 72 14.28 -0.54 10.93
C LYS A 72 14.74 -1.92 10.48
N ALA A 73 13.79 -2.80 10.15
CA ALA A 73 14.10 -4.13 9.66
C ALA A 73 14.83 -4.10 8.30
N PHE A 74 14.47 -3.17 7.43
CA PHE A 74 15.13 -2.95 6.14
C PHE A 74 16.62 -2.64 6.33
N LEU A 75 16.96 -1.75 7.28
CA LEU A 75 18.36 -1.43 7.58
C LEU A 75 19.17 -2.64 8.09
N VAL A 76 18.51 -3.60 8.73
CA VAL A 76 19.16 -4.81 9.26
C VAL A 76 19.38 -5.87 8.17
N CYS A 77 18.41 -6.07 7.29
CA CYS A 77 18.45 -7.17 6.33
C CYS A 77 18.93 -6.78 4.93
N VAL A 78 19.00 -5.49 4.59
CA VAL A 78 19.40 -5.03 3.26
C VAL A 78 20.87 -4.67 3.24
N ALA A 79 21.61 -5.30 2.32
CA ALA A 79 23.03 -5.01 2.11
C ALA A 79 23.23 -3.69 1.36
N PRO A 80 24.29 -2.92 1.67
CA PRO A 80 24.70 -1.80 0.84
C PRO A 80 25.00 -2.27 -0.58
N THR A 81 24.41 -1.61 -1.56
CA THR A 81 24.60 -1.87 -2.98
C THR A 81 25.04 -0.59 -3.68
N ALA A 82 26.01 -0.72 -4.59
CA ALA A 82 26.49 0.39 -5.41
C ALA A 82 25.51 0.74 -6.55
N ASP A 83 24.68 -0.23 -6.97
CA ASP A 83 23.70 -0.03 -8.04
C ASP A 83 22.38 0.49 -7.44
N PRO A 84 21.94 1.73 -7.76
CA PRO A 84 20.67 2.26 -7.29
C PRO A 84 19.45 1.51 -7.84
N LEU A 85 19.63 0.71 -8.91
CA LEU A 85 18.59 -0.11 -9.52
C LEU A 85 18.55 -1.55 -8.99
N SER A 86 19.35 -1.88 -7.98
CA SER A 86 19.31 -3.18 -7.29
C SER A 86 19.15 -2.99 -5.78
N VAL A 87 18.52 -3.98 -5.13
CA VAL A 87 18.39 -4.11 -3.68
C VAL A 87 18.61 -5.58 -3.32
N VAL A 88 19.60 -5.83 -2.47
CA VAL A 88 19.98 -7.17 -2.01
C VAL A 88 19.60 -7.34 -0.55
N ILE A 89 18.89 -8.43 -0.24
CA ILE A 89 18.31 -8.71 1.08
C ILE A 89 18.80 -10.08 1.57
N ASP A 90 19.31 -10.13 2.79
CA ASP A 90 19.63 -11.38 3.50
C ASP A 90 18.33 -12.10 3.89
N LYS A 91 18.13 -13.30 3.34
CA LYS A 91 16.92 -14.10 3.52
C LYS A 91 16.72 -14.55 4.96
N ASN A 92 17.79 -14.88 5.68
CA ASN A 92 17.70 -15.41 7.04
C ASN A 92 17.21 -14.33 8.01
N SER A 93 17.79 -13.14 7.91
CA SER A 93 17.35 -11.93 8.60
C SER A 93 15.93 -11.56 8.20
N TYR A 94 15.62 -11.55 6.89
CA TYR A 94 14.27 -11.28 6.38
C TYR A 94 13.21 -12.23 6.96
N LYS A 95 13.49 -13.54 7.00
CA LYS A 95 12.59 -14.57 7.54
C LYS A 95 12.28 -14.42 9.03
N SER A 96 13.18 -13.79 9.79
CA SER A 96 12.99 -13.58 11.23
C SER A 96 11.87 -12.58 11.53
N PHE A 97 11.50 -11.73 10.57
CA PHE A 97 10.45 -10.73 10.75
C PHE A 97 9.05 -11.30 10.49
N PRO A 98 8.01 -10.75 11.16
CA PRO A 98 6.62 -11.07 10.86
C PRO A 98 6.23 -10.73 9.42
N GLU A 99 5.26 -11.47 8.85
CA GLU A 99 4.82 -11.29 7.46
C GLU A 99 4.44 -9.84 7.12
N ALA A 100 3.72 -9.16 8.01
CA ALA A 100 3.31 -7.77 7.81
C ALA A 100 4.49 -6.80 7.63
N VAL A 101 5.64 -7.11 8.25
CA VAL A 101 6.89 -6.35 8.13
C VAL A 101 7.64 -6.76 6.86
N ARG A 102 7.74 -8.08 6.60
CA ARG A 102 8.36 -8.64 5.39
C ARG A 102 7.76 -8.10 4.10
N ILE A 103 6.44 -8.01 4.02
CA ILE A 103 5.72 -7.43 2.87
C ILE A 103 6.09 -5.95 2.67
N ARG A 104 6.25 -5.18 3.76
CA ARG A 104 6.63 -3.76 3.70
C ARG A 104 8.09 -3.58 3.29
N ILE A 105 9.00 -4.46 3.73
CA ILE A 105 10.38 -4.50 3.25
C ILE A 105 10.42 -4.69 1.73
N LEU A 106 9.68 -5.66 1.19
CA LEU A 106 9.64 -5.91 -0.25
C LEU A 106 9.04 -4.73 -1.03
N ARG A 107 8.00 -4.09 -0.48
CA ARG A 107 7.42 -2.88 -1.06
C ARG A 107 8.45 -1.75 -1.11
N ALA A 108 9.15 -1.49 0.00
CA ALA A 108 10.19 -0.46 0.05
C ALA A 108 11.34 -0.75 -0.93
N ALA A 109 11.77 -2.02 -1.04
CA ALA A 109 12.78 -2.45 -1.99
C ALA A 109 12.34 -2.18 -3.45
N PHE A 110 11.09 -2.51 -3.78
CA PHE A 110 10.53 -2.26 -5.10
C PHE A 110 10.41 -0.76 -5.39
N GLU A 111 9.89 0.04 -4.46
CA GLU A 111 9.73 1.49 -4.64
C GLU A 111 11.07 2.18 -4.89
N ARG A 112 12.14 1.72 -4.23
CA ARG A 112 13.51 2.22 -4.43
C ARG A 112 14.03 2.01 -5.84
N ILE A 113 13.79 0.84 -6.45
CA ILE A 113 14.28 0.53 -7.80
C ILE A 113 13.33 0.98 -8.92
N ALA A 114 12.02 1.00 -8.67
CA ALA A 114 11.02 1.37 -9.67
C ALA A 114 10.84 2.88 -9.78
N GLY A 115 11.12 3.64 -8.71
CA GLY A 115 10.86 5.08 -8.64
C GLY A 115 9.36 5.43 -8.62
N SER A 116 8.49 4.43 -8.43
CA SER A 116 7.04 4.57 -8.45
C SER A 116 6.40 3.66 -7.41
N LYS A 117 5.36 4.18 -6.74
CA LYS A 117 4.50 3.40 -5.82
C LYS A 117 3.34 2.69 -6.53
N LYS A 118 3.17 2.95 -7.83
CA LYS A 118 2.04 2.44 -8.61
C LYS A 118 2.32 1.01 -9.10
N ASP A 119 1.25 0.30 -9.46
CA ASP A 119 1.25 -1.02 -10.12
C ASP A 119 1.78 -2.22 -9.32
N LEU A 120 2.29 -2.01 -8.10
CA LEU A 120 2.61 -3.11 -7.19
C LEU A 120 1.37 -3.56 -6.39
N SER A 121 0.74 -4.64 -6.86
CA SER A 121 -0.41 -5.27 -6.20
C SER A 121 -0.01 -6.10 -4.97
N SER A 122 -0.98 -6.41 -4.12
CA SER A 122 -0.78 -7.32 -2.99
C SER A 122 -0.39 -8.73 -3.44
N ASP A 123 -0.91 -9.20 -4.59
CA ASP A 123 -0.55 -10.51 -5.16
C ASP A 123 0.94 -10.60 -5.51
N HIS A 124 1.52 -9.53 -6.06
CA HIS A 124 2.97 -9.47 -6.32
C HIS A 124 3.78 -9.63 -5.04
N LEU A 125 3.40 -8.92 -3.98
CA LEU A 125 4.09 -8.96 -2.70
C LEU A 125 3.99 -10.34 -2.03
N LEU A 126 2.80 -10.94 -2.05
CA LEU A 126 2.59 -12.28 -1.49
C LEU A 126 3.36 -13.35 -2.26
N LYS A 127 3.43 -13.25 -3.60
CA LYS A 127 4.25 -14.17 -4.41
C LYS A 127 5.73 -14.03 -4.15
N MET A 128 6.22 -12.80 -3.98
CA MET A 128 7.61 -12.56 -3.60
C MET A 128 7.91 -13.11 -2.20
N ASP A 129 7.06 -12.85 -1.21
CA ASP A 129 7.22 -13.39 0.16
C ASP A 129 7.18 -14.92 0.16
N TYR A 130 6.29 -15.53 -0.63
CA TYR A 130 6.24 -16.97 -0.82
C TYR A 130 7.57 -17.52 -1.36
N ILE A 131 8.13 -16.92 -2.42
CA ILE A 131 9.42 -17.34 -2.97
C ILE A 131 10.54 -17.14 -1.93
N ALA A 132 10.56 -16.00 -1.23
CA ALA A 132 11.54 -15.69 -0.20
C ALA A 132 11.50 -16.71 0.95
N THR A 133 10.29 -17.14 1.35
CA THR A 133 10.07 -17.99 2.52
C THR A 133 10.08 -19.49 2.22
N SER A 134 9.85 -19.89 0.96
CA SER A 134 9.85 -21.28 0.50
C SER A 134 11.18 -22.04 0.78
N GLY A 135 11.14 -23.38 0.76
CA GLY A 135 12.27 -24.29 1.00
C GLY A 135 13.43 -24.14 0.01
N SER A 136 14.44 -24.99 0.05
CA SER A 136 15.69 -24.89 -0.74
C SER A 136 15.47 -24.75 -2.25
N GLY A 137 16.32 -23.96 -2.92
CA GLY A 137 16.34 -23.80 -4.39
C GLY A 137 16.49 -22.36 -4.87
N SER A 138 16.46 -22.17 -6.19
CA SER A 138 16.34 -20.86 -6.83
C SER A 138 14.87 -20.54 -7.13
N GLY A 139 14.53 -19.26 -7.21
CA GLY A 139 13.18 -18.82 -7.55
C GLY A 139 13.22 -17.42 -8.14
N SER A 140 12.29 -17.09 -9.04
CA SER A 140 12.20 -15.72 -9.56
C SER A 140 10.78 -15.32 -9.92
N TYR A 141 10.52 -14.03 -9.87
CA TYR A 141 9.23 -13.45 -10.21
C TYR A 141 9.43 -12.14 -10.99
N ARG A 142 8.66 -11.97 -12.07
CA ARG A 142 8.68 -10.74 -12.85
C ARG A 142 7.68 -9.75 -12.27
N LEU A 143 8.11 -8.50 -12.16
CA LEU A 143 7.34 -7.40 -11.60
C LEU A 143 7.12 -6.32 -12.68
N PRO A 144 6.23 -5.34 -12.43
CA PRO A 144 6.09 -4.16 -13.28
C PRO A 144 7.41 -3.38 -13.45
N PHE A 145 7.47 -2.48 -14.42
CA PHE A 145 8.62 -1.59 -14.70
C PHE A 145 9.95 -2.30 -15.00
N SER A 146 9.90 -3.47 -15.66
CA SER A 146 11.10 -4.28 -15.95
C SER A 146 11.88 -4.68 -14.69
N CYS A 147 11.20 -4.71 -13.54
CA CYS A 147 11.75 -5.20 -12.29
C CYS A 147 11.64 -6.73 -12.22
N LYS A 148 12.61 -7.35 -11.56
CA LYS A 148 12.62 -8.79 -11.31
C LYS A 148 13.04 -9.04 -9.87
N PHE A 149 12.37 -10.00 -9.25
CA PHE A 149 12.75 -10.57 -7.97
C PHE A 149 13.42 -11.93 -8.21
N VAL A 150 14.55 -12.18 -7.56
CA VAL A 150 15.30 -13.44 -7.65
C VAL A 150 15.74 -13.88 -6.26
N ARG A 151 15.66 -15.18 -6.01
CA ARG A 151 16.28 -15.84 -4.86
C ARG A 151 17.39 -16.76 -5.34
N THR A 152 18.56 -16.61 -4.73
CA THR A 152 19.73 -17.45 -4.94
C THR A 152 20.26 -17.90 -3.58
N GLY A 153 19.90 -19.12 -3.16
CA GLY A 153 20.25 -19.64 -1.84
C GLY A 153 19.61 -18.83 -0.72
N ASP A 154 20.44 -18.10 0.03
CA ASP A 154 20.05 -17.21 1.13
C ASP A 154 20.09 -15.72 0.77
N VAL A 155 20.26 -15.41 -0.51
CA VAL A 155 20.22 -14.04 -1.02
C VAL A 155 18.91 -13.83 -1.78
N LEU A 156 18.22 -12.74 -1.47
CA LEU A 156 17.09 -12.22 -2.23
C LEU A 156 17.56 -10.95 -2.94
N GLU A 157 17.26 -10.82 -4.23
CA GLU A 157 17.61 -9.64 -5.01
C GLU A 157 16.40 -9.13 -5.76
N LEU A 158 16.13 -7.84 -5.61
CA LEU A 158 15.27 -7.08 -6.52
C LEU A 158 16.15 -6.21 -7.40
N PHE A 159 15.97 -6.28 -8.71
CA PHE A 159 16.67 -5.37 -9.62
C PHE A 159 15.77 -4.93 -10.77
N ARG A 160 16.06 -3.75 -11.33
CA ARG A 160 15.42 -3.21 -12.53
C ARG A 160 16.38 -3.26 -13.71
N ALA A 161 15.97 -3.90 -14.80
CA ALA A 161 16.76 -3.89 -16.02
C ALA A 161 16.80 -2.48 -16.62
N LYS A 162 17.98 -2.01 -17.04
CA LYS A 162 18.15 -0.72 -17.71
C LYS A 162 17.38 -0.73 -19.03
N THR A 163 16.36 0.11 -19.15
CA THR A 163 15.61 0.33 -20.39
C THR A 163 16.21 1.49 -21.19
N THR A 164 16.09 1.45 -22.51
CA THR A 164 16.66 2.44 -23.46
C THR A 164 16.18 3.90 -23.24
N HIS A 165 15.18 4.13 -22.40
CA HIS A 165 14.64 5.45 -22.07
C HIS A 165 15.26 6.09 -20.80
N ASP A 166 16.16 5.41 -20.10
CA ASP A 166 16.83 5.91 -18.88
C ASP A 166 18.26 6.45 -19.18
N ARG A 167 18.53 6.89 -20.43
CA ARG A 167 19.80 7.54 -20.85
C ARG A 167 19.60 9.01 -21.14
#